data_AF-A0A6P0XWL8-F1
#
_entry.id   AF-A0A6P0XWL8-F1
#
_cell.length_a   1.000
_cell.length_b   1.000
_cell.length_c   1.000
_cell.angle_alpha   90.00
_cell.angle_beta   90.00
_cell.angle_gamma   90.00
#
_symmetry.space_group_name_H-M   'P 1'
#
loop_
_entity.id
_entity.type
_entity.pdbx_description
1 polymer ?
#
loop_
_entity_poly.entity_id
_entity_poly.type
_entity_poly.pdbx_seq_one_letter_code
_entity_poly.pdbx_strand_id
1 'polypeptide(L)'
;MTNSIQTIAVNIPKKINLKITHEQFVELAKFNRDLQLERTAKGKLIVMAQKGGDTGNRNSNILGQLWLWNRQTKLGKTFDYSSGFHLSNGSSRSPDAAWVKQERWDALTREQQEIFAPLCPDFVVELR
;
A
#
# COMPACT_ATOMS: atom_id res chain seq x y z
N MET A 1 34.05 10.66 -12.97
CA MET A 1 32.99 10.81 -13.99
C MET A 1 31.85 9.87 -13.61
N THR A 2 30.81 10.38 -12.98
CA THR A 2 29.60 9.62 -12.67
C THR A 2 28.78 9.54 -13.97
N ASN A 3 28.69 8.35 -14.56
CA ASN A 3 27.74 8.09 -15.64
C ASN A 3 26.33 8.32 -15.06
N SER A 4 25.69 9.42 -15.43
CA SER A 4 24.27 9.60 -15.11
C SER A 4 23.49 8.59 -15.95
N ILE A 5 22.90 7.59 -15.29
CA ILE A 5 21.97 6.69 -15.95
C ILE A 5 20.78 7.55 -16.39
N GLN A 6 20.60 7.69 -17.70
CA GLN A 6 19.45 8.40 -18.25
C GLN A 6 18.20 7.53 -18.00
N THR A 7 17.25 8.06 -17.24
CA THR A 7 15.95 7.39 -17.07
C THR A 7 15.14 7.53 -18.34
N ILE A 8 14.67 6.41 -18.89
CA ILE A 8 13.79 6.36 -20.06
C ILE A 8 12.42 5.87 -19.60
N ALA A 9 11.37 6.64 -19.91
CA ALA A 9 10.00 6.24 -19.64
C ALA A 9 9.57 5.13 -20.61
N VAL A 10 8.98 4.05 -20.07
CA VAL A 10 8.45 2.93 -20.87
C VAL A 10 6.94 2.83 -20.65
N ASN A 11 6.17 3.02 -21.72
CA ASN A 11 4.72 2.81 -21.68
C ASN A 11 4.42 1.32 -21.83
N ILE A 12 3.78 0.73 -20.82
CA ILE A 12 3.36 -0.68 -20.86
C ILE A 12 1.99 -0.79 -21.52
N PRO A 13 1.86 -1.43 -22.70
CA PRO A 13 0.57 -1.62 -23.36
C PRO A 13 -0.37 -2.49 -22.50
N LYS A 14 -1.68 -2.21 -22.52
CA LYS A 14 -2.70 -2.95 -21.75
C LYS A 14 -2.72 -4.47 -22.00
N LYS A 15 -2.18 -4.94 -23.13
CA LYS A 15 -2.09 -6.36 -23.49
C LYS A 15 -0.96 -7.09 -22.78
N ILE A 16 0.04 -6.39 -22.25
CA ILE A 16 1.15 -6.98 -21.52
C ILE A 16 0.71 -7.21 -20.07
N ASN A 17 0.76 -8.47 -19.64
CA ASN A 17 0.55 -8.84 -18.24
C ASN A 17 1.91 -8.88 -17.53
N LEU A 18 2.31 -7.78 -16.89
CA LEU A 18 3.52 -7.74 -16.08
C LEU A 18 3.28 -8.54 -14.79
N LYS A 19 3.93 -9.70 -14.69
CA LYS A 19 3.91 -10.56 -13.50
C LYS A 19 5.28 -10.54 -12.83
N ILE A 20 5.28 -10.38 -11.52
CA ILE A 20 6.48 -10.33 -10.69
C ILE A 20 6.29 -11.15 -9.42
N THR A 21 7.38 -11.61 -8.81
CA THR A 21 7.34 -12.28 -7.50
C THR A 21 7.09 -11.26 -6.38
N HIS A 22 6.90 -11.74 -5.15
CA HIS A 22 6.75 -10.84 -4.00
C HIS A 22 8.05 -10.07 -3.74
N GLU A 23 9.20 -10.74 -3.84
CA GLU A 23 10.53 -10.19 -3.60
C GLU A 23 10.85 -9.08 -4.62
N GLN A 24 10.59 -9.35 -5.91
CA GLN A 24 10.71 -8.36 -6.97
C GLN A 24 9.78 -7.15 -6.76
N PHE A 25 8.57 -7.39 -6.26
CA PHE A 25 7.63 -6.32 -5.95
C PHE A 25 8.10 -5.45 -4.78
N VAL A 26 8.63 -6.06 -3.72
CA VAL A 26 9.20 -5.33 -2.58
C VAL A 26 10.37 -4.47 -3.02
N GLU A 27 11.27 -5.00 -3.85
CA GLU A 27 12.38 -4.23 -4.41
C GLU A 27 11.88 -3.07 -5.28
N LEU A 28 10.94 -3.34 -6.20
CA LEU A 28 10.35 -2.31 -7.05
C LEU A 28 9.69 -1.19 -6.24
N ALA A 29 8.91 -1.51 -5.22
CA ALA A 29 8.26 -0.52 -4.35
C ALA A 29 9.27 0.31 -3.55
N LYS A 30 10.37 -0.29 -3.07
CA LYS A 30 11.44 0.43 -2.36
C LYS A 30 12.07 1.53 -3.20
N PHE A 31 12.26 1.29 -4.50
CA PHE A 31 12.86 2.26 -5.43
C PHE A 31 11.86 3.23 -6.06
N ASN A 32 10.55 2.98 -5.94
CA ASN A 32 9.49 3.79 -6.52
C ASN A 32 8.50 4.26 -5.44
N ARG A 33 9.01 4.88 -4.37
CA ARG A 33 8.20 5.30 -3.21
C ARG A 33 7.11 6.31 -3.55
N ASP A 34 7.28 7.05 -4.65
CA ASP A 34 6.30 8.03 -5.13
C ASP A 34 5.14 7.38 -5.91
N LEU A 35 5.25 6.08 -6.23
CA LEU A 35 4.20 5.32 -6.89
C LEU A 35 3.44 4.47 -5.89
N GLN A 36 2.11 4.53 -5.97
CA GLN A 36 1.25 3.58 -5.28
C GLN A 36 1.19 2.27 -6.09
N LEU A 37 2.00 1.30 -5.68
CA LEU A 37 2.11 0.00 -6.34
C LEU A 37 1.37 -1.08 -5.54
N GLU A 38 0.67 -1.96 -6.26
CA GLU A 38 0.09 -3.17 -5.69
C GLU A 38 0.43 -4.41 -6.51
N ARG A 39 0.23 -5.59 -5.91
CA ARG A 39 0.43 -6.88 -6.56
C ARG A 39 -0.72 -7.83 -6.26
N THR A 40 -1.32 -8.39 -7.30
CA THR A 40 -2.35 -9.44 -7.15
C THR A 40 -1.73 -10.75 -6.63
N ALA A 41 -2.56 -11.64 -6.08
CA ALA A 41 -2.15 -13.00 -5.71
C ALA A 41 -1.56 -13.80 -6.89
N LYS A 42 -1.98 -13.49 -8.13
CA LYS A 42 -1.45 -14.09 -9.37
C LYS A 42 -0.17 -13.43 -9.89
N GLY A 43 0.43 -12.52 -9.11
CA GLY A 43 1.69 -11.85 -9.43
C GLY A 43 1.57 -10.62 -10.33
N LYS A 44 0.37 -10.28 -10.83
CA LYS A 44 0.18 -9.08 -11.66
C LYS A 44 0.48 -7.80 -10.88
N LEU A 45 1.37 -6.95 -11.41
CA LEU A 45 1.64 -5.60 -10.91
C LEU A 45 0.48 -4.66 -11.29
N ILE A 46 0.10 -3.80 -10.35
CA ILE A 46 -0.87 -2.73 -10.54
C ILE A 46 -0.20 -1.42 -10.12
N VAL A 47 -0.31 -0.41 -10.98
CA VAL A 47 0.04 0.97 -10.65
C VAL A 47 -1.26 1.71 -10.44
N MET A 48 -1.52 2.17 -9.22
CA MET A 48 -2.73 2.92 -8.91
C MET A 48 -2.60 4.34 -9.47
N ALA A 49 -3.66 4.80 -10.16
CA ALA A 49 -3.70 6.16 -10.66
C ALA A 49 -3.85 7.14 -9.50
N GLN A 50 -3.31 8.35 -9.65
CA GLN A 50 -3.57 9.43 -8.71
C GLN A 50 -5.06 9.69 -8.62
N LYS A 51 -5.55 9.84 -7.39
CA LYS A 51 -6.94 10.19 -7.13
C LYS A 51 -7.17 11.68 -7.42
N GLY A 52 -8.33 12.01 -7.99
CA GLY A 52 -8.73 13.40 -8.19
C GLY A 52 -9.00 14.11 -6.86
N GLY A 53 -9.04 15.45 -6.87
CA GLY A 53 -9.16 16.27 -5.67
C GLY A 53 -10.39 15.95 -4.80
N ASP A 54 -11.56 15.73 -5.42
CA ASP A 54 -12.78 15.36 -4.69
C ASP A 54 -12.65 14.00 -3.97
N THR A 55 -12.14 12.98 -4.69
CA THR A 55 -11.84 11.67 -4.12
C THR A 55 -10.83 11.79 -2.98
N GLY A 56 -9.81 12.64 -3.14
CA GLY A 56 -8.83 12.95 -2.09
C GLY A 56 -9.50 13.52 -0.84
N ASN A 57 -10.35 14.54 -0.99
CA ASN A 57 -11.08 15.15 0.12
C ASN A 57 -11.98 14.14 0.86
N ARG A 58 -12.74 13.33 0.11
CA ARG A 58 -13.57 12.27 0.69
C ARG A 58 -12.72 11.25 1.46
N ASN A 59 -11.56 10.85 0.93
CA ASN A 59 -10.64 9.95 1.61
C ASN A 59 -10.06 10.54 2.89
N SER A 60 -9.65 11.81 2.85
CA SER A 60 -9.15 12.53 4.04
C SER A 60 -10.18 12.58 5.16
N ASN A 61 -11.46 12.80 4.83
CA ASN A 61 -12.54 12.78 5.82
C ASN A 61 -12.71 11.40 6.48
N ILE A 62 -12.68 10.32 5.68
CA ILE A 62 -12.77 8.94 6.16
C ILE A 62 -11.60 8.62 7.10
N LEU A 63 -10.37 8.89 6.64
CA LEU A 63 -9.17 8.65 7.43
C LEU A 63 -9.18 9.44 8.73
N GLY A 64 -9.60 10.71 8.69
CA GLY A 64 -9.71 11.57 9.86
C GLY A 64 -10.66 11.03 10.92
N GLN A 65 -11.83 10.51 10.50
CA GLN A 65 -12.78 9.89 11.42
C GLN A 65 -12.24 8.60 12.03
N LEU A 66 -11.65 7.72 11.21
CA LEU A 66 -11.07 6.46 11.66
C LEU A 66 -9.91 6.70 12.65
N TRP A 67 -9.04 7.68 12.33
CA TRP A 67 -7.95 8.10 13.19
C TRP A 67 -8.44 8.65 14.53
N LEU A 68 -9.47 9.52 14.52
CA LEU A 68 -10.01 10.12 15.73
C LEU A 68 -10.61 9.04 16.65
N TRP A 69 -11.41 8.13 16.09
CA TRP A 69 -11.96 6.99 16.83
C TRP A 69 -10.84 6.13 17.44
N ASN A 70 -9.81 5.78 16.66
CA ASN A 70 -8.71 4.96 17.15
C ASN A 70 -7.89 5.70 18.23
N ARG A 71 -7.72 7.02 18.10
CA ARG A 71 -7.02 7.83 19.11
C ARG A 71 -7.78 7.87 20.45
N GLN A 72 -9.10 7.92 20.41
CA GLN A 72 -9.95 7.91 21.61
C GLN A 72 -9.97 6.55 22.29
N THR A 73 -10.08 5.48 21.51
CA THR A 73 -10.23 4.11 22.02
C THR A 73 -8.90 3.41 22.31
N LYS A 74 -7.81 3.84 21.65
CA LYS A 74 -6.45 3.30 21.75
C LYS A 74 -6.35 1.79 21.45
N LEU A 75 -7.22 1.30 20.56
CA LEU A 75 -7.32 -0.14 20.26
C LEU A 75 -6.31 -0.62 19.21
N GLY A 76 -5.63 0.28 18.49
CA GLY A 76 -4.71 -0.12 17.43
C GLY A 76 -4.03 1.00 16.67
N LYS A 77 -3.75 0.73 15.40
CA LYS A 77 -3.09 1.64 14.45
C LYS A 77 -3.95 1.84 13.21
N THR A 78 -3.97 3.06 12.70
CA THR A 78 -4.64 3.43 11.46
C THR A 78 -3.62 3.70 10.36
N PHE A 79 -3.99 3.38 9.13
CA PHE A 79 -3.15 3.45 7.96
C PHE A 79 -3.90 4.13 6.82
N ASP A 80 -3.19 4.95 6.06
CA ASP A 80 -3.73 5.65 4.91
C ASP A 80 -3.54 4.85 3.61
N TYR A 81 -4.00 5.41 2.50
CA TYR A 81 -3.92 4.81 1.17
C TYR A 81 -2.48 4.53 0.69
N SER A 82 -1.46 5.14 1.29
CA SER A 82 -0.05 4.91 0.92
C SER A 82 0.51 3.66 1.59
N SER A 83 -0.16 3.16 2.64
CA SER A 83 0.29 2.01 3.41
C SER A 83 -0.06 0.70 2.69
N GLY A 84 0.88 -0.23 2.63
CA GLY A 84 0.69 -1.52 1.99
C GLY A 84 0.67 -2.69 2.95
N PHE A 85 -0.07 -3.74 2.60
CA PHE A 85 -0.17 -4.99 3.37
C PHE A 85 0.10 -6.19 2.48
N HIS A 86 0.93 -7.12 2.95
CA HIS A 86 1.11 -8.43 2.32
C HIS A 86 0.14 -9.44 2.94
N LEU A 87 -0.83 -9.88 2.15
CA LEU A 87 -1.95 -10.70 2.59
C LEU A 87 -1.61 -12.20 2.51
N SER A 88 -2.30 -13.01 3.30
CA SER A 88 -2.09 -14.47 3.37
C SER A 88 -2.34 -15.21 2.05
N ASN A 89 -3.10 -14.62 1.13
CA ASN A 89 -3.28 -15.14 -0.24
C ASN A 89 -2.11 -14.79 -1.18
N GLY A 90 -1.04 -14.19 -0.66
CA GLY A 90 0.16 -13.78 -1.38
C GLY A 90 0.02 -12.48 -2.17
N SER A 91 -1.09 -11.75 -2.07
CA SER A 91 -1.23 -10.41 -2.68
C SER A 91 -0.63 -9.31 -1.80
N SER A 92 -0.29 -8.17 -2.42
CA SER A 92 0.08 -6.95 -1.71
C SER A 92 -0.86 -5.82 -2.11
N ARG A 93 -1.58 -5.24 -1.15
CA ARG A 93 -2.67 -4.27 -1.37
C ARG A 93 -2.55 -3.04 -0.47
N SER A 94 -3.09 -1.93 -0.95
CA SER A 94 -3.07 -0.64 -0.27
C SER A 94 -4.49 -0.06 -0.23
N PRO A 95 -5.31 -0.44 0.76
CA PRO A 95 -6.68 0.04 0.89
C PRO A 95 -6.71 1.54 1.19
N ASP A 96 -7.82 2.20 0.88
CA ASP A 96 -7.97 3.65 1.04
C ASP A 96 -7.83 4.16 2.48
N ALA A 97 -8.29 3.34 3.43
CA ALA A 97 -7.95 3.43 4.84
C ALA A 97 -7.97 2.03 5.47
N ALA A 98 -7.12 1.79 6.46
CA ALA A 98 -7.10 0.53 7.20
C ALA A 98 -6.87 0.74 8.69
N TRP A 99 -7.29 -0.24 9.48
CA TRP A 99 -7.00 -0.32 10.90
C TRP A 99 -6.58 -1.73 11.30
N VAL A 100 -5.59 -1.81 12.19
CA VAL A 100 -5.02 -3.05 12.72
C VAL A 100 -5.04 -2.95 14.24
N LYS A 101 -5.48 -4.02 14.91
CA LYS A 101 -5.43 -4.15 16.38
C LYS A 101 -4.01 -3.97 16.90
N GLN A 102 -3.89 -3.33 18.06
CA GLN A 102 -2.60 -3.00 18.68
C GLN A 102 -1.72 -4.25 18.87
N GLU A 103 -2.28 -5.32 19.44
CA GLU A 103 -1.57 -6.59 19.66
C GLU A 103 -1.01 -7.21 18.38
N ARG A 104 -1.72 -7.10 17.26
CA ARG A 104 -1.31 -7.66 15.96
C ARG A 104 -0.21 -6.82 15.34
N TRP A 105 -0.26 -5.51 15.52
CA TRP A 105 0.78 -4.60 15.06
C TRP A 105 2.08 -4.76 15.87
N ASP A 106 1.96 -4.86 17.19
CA ASP A 106 3.11 -4.98 18.10
C ASP A 106 3.79 -6.36 18.00
N ALA A 107 3.09 -7.38 17.52
CA ALA A 107 3.67 -8.68 17.20
C ALA A 107 4.59 -8.66 15.96
N LEU A 108 4.55 -7.61 15.14
CA LEU A 108 5.43 -7.47 13.98
C LEU A 108 6.83 -7.02 14.40
N THR A 109 7.85 -7.54 13.73
CA THR A 109 9.20 -6.99 13.83
C THR A 109 9.25 -5.59 13.22
N ARG A 110 10.27 -4.80 13.60
CA ARG A 110 10.46 -3.46 13.01
C ARG A 110 10.57 -3.51 11.49
N GLU A 111 11.30 -4.48 10.95
CA GLU A 111 11.45 -4.68 9.51
C GLU A 111 10.11 -4.98 8.82
N GLN A 112 9.26 -5.80 9.45
CA GLN A 112 7.92 -6.10 8.95
C GLN A 112 7.01 -4.87 8.93
N GLN A 113 7.21 -3.90 9.84
CA GLN A 113 6.43 -2.66 9.89
C GLN A 113 6.84 -1.61 8.83
N GLU A 114 8.02 -1.72 8.22
CA GLU A 114 8.60 -0.65 7.39
C GLU A 114 8.21 -0.68 5.91
N ILE A 115 7.67 -1.79 5.41
CA ILE A 115 7.35 -1.96 3.99
C ILE A 115 5.88 -2.39 3.82
N PHE A 116 5.63 -3.64 3.42
CA PHE A 116 4.30 -4.24 3.34
C PHE A 116 4.10 -5.11 4.57
N ALA A 117 3.34 -4.62 5.54
CA ALA A 117 3.09 -5.37 6.77
C ALA A 117 2.47 -6.74 6.43
N PRO A 118 3.05 -7.87 6.89
CA PRO A 118 2.62 -9.21 6.50
C PRO A 118 1.38 -9.66 7.29
N LEU A 119 0.32 -8.87 7.21
CA LEU A 119 -0.95 -9.13 7.86
C LEU A 119 -2.13 -8.63 7.02
N CYS A 120 -3.31 -9.20 7.28
CA CYS A 120 -4.56 -8.62 6.83
C CYS A 120 -5.08 -7.62 7.88
N PRO A 121 -5.40 -6.37 7.53
CA PRO A 121 -6.02 -5.44 8.47
C PRO A 121 -7.31 -5.97 9.07
N ASP A 122 -7.61 -5.56 10.30
CA ASP A 122 -8.86 -5.94 11.00
C ASP A 122 -10.07 -5.17 10.44
N PHE A 123 -9.82 -3.99 9.85
CA PHE A 123 -10.82 -3.18 9.17
C PHE A 123 -10.20 -2.47 7.97
N VAL A 124 -10.95 -2.37 6.88
CA VAL A 124 -10.55 -1.68 5.64
C VAL A 124 -11.72 -0.86 5.10
N VAL A 125 -11.39 0.26 4.45
CA VAL A 125 -12.32 1.08 3.66
C VAL A 125 -11.78 1.18 2.24
N GLU A 126 -12.67 1.14 1.27
CA GLU A 126 -12.40 1.41 -0.14
C GLU A 126 -13.39 2.47 -0.63
N LEU A 127 -12.88 3.58 -1.15
CA LEU A 127 -13.69 4.67 -1.68
C LEU A 127 -13.97 4.43 -3.17
N ARG A 128 -15.24 4.55 -3.55
CA ARG A 128 -15.70 4.50 -4.96
C ARG A 128 -16.17 5.87 -5.44
#